data_AF-A0A395HKE2-F1
#
_entry.id   AF-A0A395HKE2-F1
#
_cell.length_a   1.000
_cell.length_b   1.000
_cell.length_c   1.000
_cell.angle_alpha   90.00
_cell.angle_beta   90.00
_cell.angle_gamma   90.00
#
_symmetry.space_group_name_H-M   'P 1'
#
loop_
_entity.id
_entity.type
_entity.pdbx_description
1 polymer ?
#
loop_
_entity_poly.entity_id
_entity_poly.type
_entity_poly.pdbx_seq_one_letter_code
_entity_poly.pdbx_strand_id
1 'polypeptide(L)'
;MSTLRQRSHHGCWTCKARRRKCDNTRPSCQACIQRGLHCEGYGVRLRWGAGIASRGRYTGAEEPIEASVPPRRKGRRRDLSRERRRNQQGEAYMVDVEKASATPSTSESNSAGTRAKFLAVVTSGVNTLHSTETNDPRSLLGAQLPELCQQSDALYFICLALQVSINEDIRPRFFEYYDAALNHFRTELAHSTSYLPDGTLAAGLLLCSVGVLRGTPWTMHLRGMYNIIQSQGFQNLRSEVSAFRIHLFEVMGVMDIPTFAIGRQNPCLGFWRNHCRERNDPTPVNSKLGHDVEVVSGLPRSLLDIFSCIGNGGATEEEFWDWPGAQGTLLQCQLWEAYRSAGILAVRHRQLHRFDELLVPQTDSSHQKEQRKRTLPTTEVLVLRIFSNLDAIFRAAREPGGTEFLLLNAVFYPLVVAALQTSVLNERSYLKDLMKTWSDNPHYPPGNERLLQILWEILEEWWESDPFKTSIHDLAYMRGLEVALY
;
A
#
# COMPACT_ATOMS: atom_id res chain seq x y z
N MET A 1 26.49 -12.02 54.77
CA MET A 1 25.54 -11.25 53.94
C MET A 1 25.70 -11.65 52.48
N SER A 2 24.85 -12.54 51.96
CA SER A 2 24.85 -12.90 50.53
C SER A 2 24.01 -11.88 49.76
N THR A 3 24.67 -10.99 49.01
CA THR A 3 24.02 -9.99 48.18
C THR A 3 23.13 -10.65 47.12
N LEU A 4 21.90 -10.14 46.97
CA LEU A 4 20.96 -10.55 45.92
C LEU A 4 21.60 -10.28 44.56
N ARG A 5 22.07 -11.35 43.89
CA ARG A 5 22.64 -11.26 42.53
C ARG A 5 21.55 -10.84 41.55
N GLN A 6 21.54 -9.56 41.21
CA GLN A 6 20.70 -8.97 40.17
C GLN A 6 21.05 -9.63 38.82
N ARG A 7 20.10 -10.36 38.22
CA ARG A 7 20.31 -11.08 36.96
C ARG A 7 20.30 -10.08 35.80
N SER A 8 21.43 -9.92 35.10
CA SER A 8 21.51 -9.10 33.89
C SER A 8 20.65 -9.71 32.76
N HIS A 9 19.71 -8.95 32.22
CA HIS A 9 18.79 -9.41 31.16
C HIS A 9 19.44 -9.51 29.75
N HIS A 10 20.70 -9.06 29.61
CA HIS A 10 21.38 -8.83 28.32
C HIS A 10 22.33 -9.94 27.85
N GLY A 11 22.40 -11.09 28.54
CA GLY A 11 23.28 -12.19 28.13
C GLY A 11 22.87 -12.87 26.81
N CYS A 12 23.82 -13.52 26.13
CA CYS A 12 23.56 -14.32 24.93
C CYS A 12 22.62 -15.51 25.22
N TRP A 13 21.99 -16.06 24.18
CA TRP A 13 21.04 -17.17 24.33
C TRP A 13 21.68 -18.43 24.94
N THR A 14 22.91 -18.76 24.54
CA THR A 14 23.66 -19.90 25.09
C THR A 14 23.87 -19.78 26.61
N CYS A 15 24.28 -18.61 27.08
CA CYS A 15 24.49 -18.36 28.52
C CYS A 15 23.17 -18.30 29.31
N LYS A 16 22.12 -17.71 28.73
CA LYS A 16 20.77 -17.68 29.32
C LYS A 16 20.19 -19.09 29.47
N ALA A 17 20.22 -19.90 28.42
CA ALA A 17 19.74 -21.28 28.43
C ALA A 17 20.45 -22.12 29.49
N ARG A 18 21.77 -21.93 29.63
CA ARG A 18 22.59 -22.65 30.60
C ARG A 18 22.68 -21.96 31.97
N ARG A 19 21.91 -20.89 32.22
CA ARG A 19 21.80 -20.12 33.47
C ARG A 19 23.15 -19.64 34.05
N ARG A 20 24.04 -19.14 33.18
CA ARG A 20 25.40 -18.67 33.54
C ARG A 20 25.50 -17.16 33.37
N LYS A 21 26.50 -16.54 34.01
CA LYS A 21 26.87 -15.14 33.75
C LYS A 21 27.47 -15.02 32.35
N CYS A 22 26.94 -14.08 31.57
CA CYS A 22 27.49 -13.70 30.27
C CYS A 22 28.30 -12.40 30.45
N ASP A 23 29.38 -12.31 29.71
CA ASP A 23 30.29 -11.16 29.61
C ASP A 23 29.87 -10.14 28.55
N ASN A 24 28.80 -10.42 27.79
CA ASN A 24 28.16 -9.53 26.81
C ASN A 24 29.05 -9.05 25.64
N THR A 25 30.21 -9.67 25.39
CA THR A 25 31.03 -9.35 24.21
C THR A 25 30.32 -9.78 22.92
N ARG A 26 30.37 -8.92 21.89
CA ARG A 26 29.77 -9.17 20.57
C ARG A 26 30.88 -9.36 19.53
N PRO A 27 30.69 -10.21 18.50
CA PRO A 27 29.48 -10.97 18.16
C PRO A 27 29.26 -12.25 18.99
N SER A 28 30.32 -12.79 19.62
CA SER A 28 30.26 -13.97 20.49
C SER A 28 30.81 -13.70 21.89
N CYS A 29 30.24 -14.37 22.89
CA CYS A 29 30.62 -14.20 24.29
C CYS A 29 31.94 -14.92 24.61
N GLN A 30 32.90 -14.30 25.32
CA GLN A 30 34.16 -14.98 25.70
C GLN A 30 33.89 -16.20 26.58
N ALA A 31 32.86 -16.14 27.42
CA ALA A 31 32.45 -17.29 28.25
C ALA A 31 31.97 -18.50 27.41
N CYS A 32 31.54 -18.26 26.17
CA CYS A 32 31.12 -19.27 25.20
C CYS A 32 32.35 -19.80 24.45
N ILE A 33 33.21 -18.89 23.98
CA ILE A 33 34.45 -19.17 23.24
C ILE A 33 35.42 -20.01 24.09
N GLN A 34 35.73 -19.57 25.31
CA GLN A 34 36.65 -20.27 26.21
C GLN A 34 36.19 -21.70 26.57
N ARG A 35 34.90 -21.98 26.38
CA ARG A 35 34.30 -23.29 26.67
C ARG A 35 34.04 -24.13 25.42
N GLY A 36 34.47 -23.67 24.25
CA GLY A 36 34.23 -24.36 22.99
C GLY A 36 32.75 -24.49 22.64
N LEU A 37 31.90 -23.56 23.09
CA LEU A 37 30.46 -23.58 22.83
C LEU A 37 30.12 -22.60 21.71
N HIS A 38 29.33 -23.06 20.74
CA HIS A 38 28.74 -22.18 19.75
C HIS A 38 27.81 -21.14 20.42
N CYS A 39 28.12 -19.86 20.21
CA CYS A 39 27.37 -18.76 20.78
C CYS A 39 26.19 -18.44 19.86
N GLU A 40 24.96 -18.70 20.33
CA GLU A 40 23.71 -18.42 19.60
C GLU A 40 23.37 -16.92 19.51
N GLY A 41 24.31 -16.05 19.86
CA GLY A 41 24.20 -14.60 19.75
C GLY A 41 23.23 -13.93 20.73
N TYR A 42 22.92 -12.67 20.42
CA TYR A 42 22.18 -11.73 21.27
C TYR A 42 20.86 -11.23 20.63
N GLY A 43 20.53 -11.71 19.42
CA GLY A 43 19.36 -11.26 18.66
C GLY A 43 18.03 -11.60 19.32
N VAL A 44 16.94 -11.03 18.84
CA VAL A 44 15.59 -11.36 19.33
C VAL A 44 15.17 -12.71 18.76
N ARG A 45 14.90 -13.71 19.63
CA ARG A 45 14.28 -14.98 19.23
C ARG A 45 12.78 -14.87 19.39
N LEU A 46 12.09 -14.69 18.26
CA LEU A 46 10.64 -14.83 18.21
C LEU A 46 10.29 -16.30 18.53
N ARG A 47 9.38 -16.51 19.49
CA ARG A 47 8.74 -17.80 19.71
C ARG A 47 7.27 -17.64 19.42
N TRP A 48 6.79 -18.35 18.42
CA TRP A 48 5.37 -18.48 18.15
C TRP A 48 4.79 -19.39 19.23
N GLY A 49 4.05 -18.80 20.17
CA GLY A 49 3.26 -19.56 21.13
C GLY A 49 1.91 -19.91 20.51
N ALA A 50 1.37 -21.07 20.86
CA ALA A 50 -0.04 -21.36 20.60
C ALA A 50 -0.88 -20.49 21.57
N GLY A 51 -1.62 -19.54 21.01
CA GLY A 51 -2.58 -18.70 21.73
C GLY A 51 -2.26 -17.20 21.75
N ILE A 52 -3.30 -16.40 22.03
CA ILE A 52 -3.33 -14.93 21.94
C ILE A 52 -2.43 -14.19 22.95
N ALA A 53 -1.92 -14.89 23.97
CA ALA A 53 -1.02 -14.30 24.96
C ALA A 53 0.09 -15.27 25.38
N SER A 54 1.33 -14.79 25.40
CA SER A 54 2.48 -15.57 25.86
C SER A 54 2.56 -15.71 27.39
N ARG A 55 1.91 -14.80 28.13
CA ARG A 55 1.83 -14.74 29.60
C ARG A 55 0.50 -14.11 30.04
N GLY A 56 0.07 -14.35 31.29
CA GLY A 56 -1.14 -13.73 31.86
C GLY A 56 -2.37 -14.63 31.85
N ARG A 57 -3.56 -14.03 31.84
CA ARG A 57 -4.85 -14.76 31.97
C ARG A 57 -5.15 -15.63 30.75
N TYR A 58 -4.85 -15.13 29.56
CA TYR A 58 -5.16 -15.76 28.26
C TYR A 58 -4.02 -16.62 27.71
N THR A 59 -3.13 -17.13 28.56
CA THR A 59 -2.04 -18.01 28.12
C THR A 59 -2.58 -19.31 27.55
N GLY A 60 -2.29 -19.58 26.28
CA GLY A 60 -2.78 -20.78 25.60
C GLY A 60 -4.22 -20.69 25.11
N ALA A 61 -4.87 -19.54 25.25
CA ALA A 61 -6.21 -19.30 24.73
C ALA A 61 -6.14 -19.00 23.23
N GLU A 62 -7.01 -19.60 22.43
CA GLU A 62 -7.09 -19.30 20.98
C GLU A 62 -7.88 -18.01 20.72
N GLU A 63 -8.73 -17.58 21.66
CA GLU A 63 -9.60 -16.42 21.54
C GLU A 63 -9.57 -15.54 22.82
N PRO A 64 -9.92 -14.24 22.77
CA PRO A 64 -9.93 -13.36 23.94
C PRO A 64 -11.17 -13.53 24.84
N ILE A 65 -11.75 -14.72 24.85
CA ILE A 65 -12.86 -15.10 25.72
C ILE A 65 -12.39 -16.05 26.83
N GLU A 66 -12.89 -15.86 28.04
CA GLU A 66 -12.48 -16.67 29.21
C GLU A 66 -12.72 -18.17 29.01
N ALA A 67 -13.75 -18.53 28.22
CA ALA A 67 -14.08 -19.92 27.91
C ALA A 67 -13.01 -20.64 27.07
N SER A 68 -12.22 -19.90 26.29
CA SER A 68 -11.15 -20.47 25.46
C SER A 68 -9.83 -20.63 26.23
N VAL A 69 -9.76 -20.15 27.48
CA VAL A 69 -8.58 -20.32 28.32
C VAL A 69 -8.49 -21.78 28.76
N PRO A 70 -7.45 -22.53 28.33
CA PRO A 70 -7.35 -23.94 28.68
C PRO A 70 -7.26 -24.11 30.20
N PRO A 71 -7.93 -25.13 30.76
CA PRO A 71 -7.92 -25.36 32.20
C PRO A 71 -6.50 -25.59 32.68
N ARG A 72 -6.02 -24.69 33.56
CA ARG A 72 -4.69 -24.84 34.15
C ARG A 72 -4.65 -26.12 34.97
N ARG A 73 -3.70 -27.02 34.67
CA ARG A 73 -3.43 -28.20 35.51
C ARG A 73 -3.14 -27.74 36.95
N LYS A 74 -4.10 -27.95 37.85
CA LYS A 74 -3.94 -27.69 39.29
C LYS A 74 -2.83 -28.60 39.83
N GLY A 75 -1.89 -28.03 40.59
CA GLY A 75 -0.81 -28.82 41.19
C GLY A 75 0.47 -28.06 41.52
N ARG A 76 0.63 -26.80 41.14
CA ARG A 76 1.77 -26.00 41.61
C ARG A 76 1.48 -25.43 42.99
N ARG A 77 2.40 -25.65 43.93
CA ARG A 77 2.36 -25.17 45.34
C ARG A 77 2.03 -23.67 45.49
N ARG A 78 2.28 -22.87 44.45
CA ARG A 78 2.01 -21.43 44.38
C ARG A 78 0.52 -21.10 44.15
N ASP A 79 -0.21 -21.98 43.47
CA ASP A 79 -1.63 -21.79 43.16
C ASP A 79 -2.50 -22.07 44.40
N LEU A 80 -2.15 -23.09 45.18
CA LEU A 80 -2.77 -23.40 46.48
C LEU A 80 -2.65 -22.25 47.51
N SER A 81 -1.55 -21.49 47.47
CA SER A 81 -1.37 -20.32 48.37
C SER A 81 -2.23 -19.11 47.97
N ARG A 82 -2.54 -18.95 46.67
CA ARG A 82 -3.41 -17.89 46.17
C ARG A 82 -4.88 -18.19 46.46
N GLU A 83 -5.26 -19.46 46.36
CA GLU A 83 -6.62 -19.92 46.68
C GLU A 83 -6.92 -19.78 48.18
N ARG A 84 -5.95 -20.08 49.06
CA ARG A 84 -6.07 -19.79 50.50
C ARG A 84 -6.25 -18.31 50.82
N ARG A 85 -5.55 -17.41 50.10
CA ARG A 85 -5.72 -15.96 50.29
C ARG A 85 -7.07 -15.45 49.78
N ARG A 86 -7.59 -16.04 48.70
CA ARG A 86 -8.90 -15.68 48.13
C ARG A 86 -10.06 -16.11 49.04
N ASN A 87 -9.95 -17.27 49.70
CA ASN A 87 -10.96 -17.71 50.69
C ASN A 87 -10.95 -16.89 51.99
N GLN A 88 -9.82 -16.28 52.36
CA GLN A 88 -9.74 -15.41 53.55
C GLN A 88 -10.31 -14.00 53.33
N GLN A 89 -10.53 -13.58 52.08
CA GLN A 89 -11.09 -12.25 51.75
C GLN A 89 -12.59 -12.31 51.39
N GLY A 90 -13.22 -13.48 51.42
CA GLY A 90 -14.59 -13.70 50.96
C GLY A 90 -15.71 -13.45 51.98
N GLU A 91 -15.41 -13.18 53.27
CA GLU A 91 -16.44 -13.07 54.31
C GLU A 91 -16.87 -11.64 54.68
N ALA A 92 -16.32 -10.59 54.06
CA ALA A 92 -16.58 -9.20 54.46
C ALA A 92 -17.45 -8.35 53.50
N TYR A 93 -17.99 -8.91 52.41
CA TYR A 93 -18.71 -8.14 51.38
C TYR A 93 -20.00 -8.85 50.93
N MET A 94 -20.97 -9.00 51.83
CA MET A 94 -22.35 -9.41 51.51
C MET A 94 -23.39 -8.48 52.16
N VAL A 95 -23.14 -7.17 52.18
CA VAL A 95 -24.20 -6.17 52.40
C VAL A 95 -23.96 -5.05 51.40
N ASP A 96 -25.03 -4.59 50.75
CA ASP A 96 -25.12 -3.55 49.72
C ASP A 96 -25.01 -3.99 48.25
N VAL A 97 -25.99 -4.79 47.81
CA VAL A 97 -26.42 -4.87 46.41
C VAL A 97 -27.93 -4.60 46.33
N GLU A 98 -28.35 -3.39 46.70
CA GLU A 98 -29.66 -2.82 46.37
C GLU A 98 -29.55 -1.30 46.18
N LYS A 99 -28.73 -0.86 45.21
CA LYS A 99 -28.84 0.45 44.51
C LYS A 99 -27.74 0.61 43.47
N ALA A 100 -27.95 0.06 42.28
CA ALA A 100 -27.30 0.52 41.04
C ALA A 100 -28.01 -0.06 39.81
N SER A 101 -29.32 0.11 39.73
CA SER A 101 -30.01 0.19 38.43
C SER A 101 -29.70 1.55 37.81
N ALA A 102 -28.53 1.65 37.18
CA ALA A 102 -28.21 2.72 36.23
C ALA A 102 -27.20 2.17 35.21
N THR A 103 -27.71 1.87 34.03
CA THR A 103 -26.96 1.72 32.78
C THR A 103 -25.97 2.87 32.57
N PRO A 104 -24.69 2.62 32.23
CA PRO A 104 -23.86 3.65 31.64
C PRO A 104 -24.18 3.74 30.15
N SER A 105 -24.90 4.78 29.77
CA SER A 105 -25.05 5.29 28.41
C SER A 105 -23.68 5.78 27.89
N THR A 106 -22.96 4.95 27.14
CA THR A 106 -21.73 5.34 26.43
C THR A 106 -21.60 4.74 25.01
N SER A 107 -22.67 4.19 24.45
CA SER A 107 -22.69 3.58 23.11
C SER A 107 -23.04 4.56 21.97
N GLU A 108 -23.70 5.68 22.24
CA GLU A 108 -24.15 6.63 21.19
C GLU A 108 -23.03 7.58 20.71
N SER A 109 -22.05 7.90 21.55
CA SER A 109 -20.96 8.81 21.15
C SER A 109 -19.94 8.16 20.19
N ASN A 110 -19.68 6.87 20.36
CA ASN A 110 -18.80 6.10 19.47
C ASN A 110 -19.46 5.78 18.12
N SER A 111 -20.77 5.53 18.07
CA SER A 111 -21.48 5.29 16.81
C SER A 111 -21.63 6.57 15.99
N ALA A 112 -21.92 7.71 16.62
CA ALA A 112 -21.96 9.01 15.97
C ALA A 112 -20.61 9.40 15.36
N GLY A 113 -19.51 9.22 16.11
CA GLY A 113 -18.16 9.49 15.61
C GLY A 113 -17.72 8.55 14.49
N THR A 114 -18.17 7.30 14.49
CA THR A 114 -17.87 6.33 13.41
C THR A 114 -18.69 6.64 12.15
N ARG A 115 -19.96 7.01 12.30
CA ARG A 115 -20.81 7.46 11.19
C ARG A 115 -20.30 8.74 10.55
N ALA A 116 -19.81 9.70 11.34
CA ALA A 116 -19.19 10.92 10.81
C ALA A 116 -17.92 10.64 9.98
N LYS A 117 -17.07 9.70 10.43
CA LYS A 117 -15.90 9.27 9.66
C LYS A 117 -16.29 8.56 8.37
N PHE A 118 -17.30 7.69 8.40
CA PHE A 118 -17.79 7.05 7.19
C PHE A 118 -18.34 8.07 6.18
N LEU A 119 -19.09 9.06 6.65
CA LEU A 119 -19.54 10.17 5.79
C LEU A 119 -18.35 10.94 5.21
N ALA A 120 -17.30 11.18 6.00
CA ALA A 120 -16.08 11.83 5.51
C ALA A 120 -15.37 11.01 4.41
N VAL A 121 -15.41 9.67 4.48
CA VAL A 121 -14.92 8.81 3.39
C VAL A 121 -15.69 9.07 2.11
N VAL A 122 -17.02 8.99 2.20
CA VAL A 122 -17.92 9.14 1.05
C VAL A 122 -17.78 10.52 0.41
N THR A 123 -17.58 11.58 1.21
CA THR A 123 -17.54 12.96 0.71
C THR A 123 -16.16 13.44 0.28
N SER A 124 -15.08 12.91 0.87
CA SER A 124 -13.73 13.44 0.66
C SER A 124 -12.62 12.39 0.69
N GLY A 125 -12.75 11.32 1.47
CA GLY A 125 -11.71 10.29 1.55
C GLY A 125 -11.51 9.54 0.23
N VAL A 126 -12.60 9.28 -0.51
CA VAL A 126 -12.53 8.65 -1.85
C VAL A 126 -11.73 9.50 -2.85
N ASN A 127 -11.63 10.82 -2.63
CA ASN A 127 -10.84 11.73 -3.48
C ASN A 127 -9.34 11.46 -3.43
N THR A 128 -8.85 10.76 -2.41
CA THR A 128 -7.46 10.31 -2.35
C THR A 128 -7.18 9.12 -3.28
N LEU A 129 -8.23 8.44 -3.76
CA LEU A 129 -8.13 7.23 -4.57
C LEU A 129 -8.24 7.50 -6.07
N HIS A 130 -8.52 8.73 -6.50
CA HIS A 130 -8.70 9.04 -7.92
C HIS A 130 -8.00 10.33 -8.31
N SER A 131 -7.60 10.40 -9.58
CA SER A 131 -6.81 11.50 -10.14
C SER A 131 -7.58 12.37 -11.13
N THR A 132 -8.92 12.24 -11.21
CA THR A 132 -9.77 13.04 -12.11
C THR A 132 -10.33 14.30 -11.42
N GLU A 133 -11.63 14.35 -11.18
CA GLU A 133 -12.37 15.49 -10.60
C GLU A 133 -13.24 14.99 -9.44
N THR A 134 -13.44 15.83 -8.43
CA THR A 134 -14.17 15.46 -7.20
C THR A 134 -15.62 15.01 -7.42
N ASN A 135 -16.24 15.42 -8.53
CA ASN A 135 -17.62 15.07 -8.89
C ASN A 135 -17.71 14.37 -10.26
N ASP A 136 -16.69 13.60 -10.64
CA ASP A 136 -16.69 12.88 -11.90
C ASP A 136 -17.88 11.90 -11.95
N PRO A 137 -18.85 12.05 -12.89
CA PRO A 137 -20.01 11.16 -12.99
C PRO A 137 -19.61 9.72 -13.35
N ARG A 138 -18.35 9.48 -13.74
CA ARG A 138 -17.78 8.14 -13.99
C ARG A 138 -17.27 7.47 -12.71
N SER A 139 -17.13 8.21 -11.61
CA SER A 139 -16.72 7.65 -10.32
C SER A 139 -17.85 6.82 -9.71
N LEU A 140 -17.86 5.52 -10.02
CA LEU A 140 -18.88 4.59 -9.54
C LEU A 140 -18.75 4.29 -8.05
N LEU A 141 -17.53 4.32 -7.51
CA LEU A 141 -17.25 3.91 -6.14
C LEU A 141 -17.95 4.82 -5.13
N GLY A 142 -17.81 6.15 -5.24
CA GLY A 142 -18.39 7.09 -4.27
C GLY A 142 -19.91 6.98 -4.15
N ALA A 143 -20.61 6.86 -5.29
CA ALA A 143 -22.06 6.74 -5.33
C ALA A 143 -22.58 5.39 -4.80
N GLN A 144 -21.86 4.29 -5.06
CA GLN A 144 -22.28 2.95 -4.68
C GLN A 144 -21.77 2.52 -3.29
N LEU A 145 -20.82 3.25 -2.70
CA LEU A 145 -20.17 2.87 -1.44
C LEU A 145 -21.16 2.58 -0.29
N PRO A 146 -22.22 3.37 -0.06
CA PRO A 146 -23.18 3.08 1.01
C PRO A 146 -23.92 1.75 0.84
N GLU A 147 -24.25 1.38 -0.40
CA GLU A 147 -24.92 0.11 -0.70
C GLU A 147 -23.94 -1.07 -0.59
N LEU A 148 -22.72 -0.91 -1.13
CA LEU A 148 -21.68 -1.94 -1.03
C LEU A 148 -21.27 -2.22 0.43
N CYS A 149 -21.25 -1.20 1.29
CA CYS A 149 -20.97 -1.37 2.72
C CYS A 149 -22.09 -2.08 3.47
N GLN A 150 -23.32 -2.12 2.93
CA GLN A 150 -24.38 -2.99 3.46
C GLN A 150 -24.20 -4.45 3.03
N GLN A 151 -23.50 -4.68 1.91
CA GLN A 151 -23.18 -6.03 1.43
C GLN A 151 -21.94 -6.62 2.10
N SER A 152 -21.00 -5.78 2.57
CA SER A 152 -19.72 -6.19 3.15
C SER A 152 -19.38 -5.36 4.38
N ASP A 153 -19.41 -6.01 5.55
CA ASP A 153 -18.92 -5.41 6.80
C ASP A 153 -17.43 -5.11 6.70
N ALA A 154 -16.68 -5.97 6.00
CA ALA A 154 -15.26 -5.74 5.75
C ALA A 154 -15.03 -4.40 5.04
N LEU A 155 -15.78 -4.12 3.98
CA LEU A 155 -15.67 -2.86 3.23
C LEU A 155 -15.91 -1.65 4.14
N TYR A 156 -16.93 -1.71 4.99
CA TYR A 156 -17.24 -0.63 5.94
C TYR A 156 -16.05 -0.31 6.87
N PHE A 157 -15.45 -1.33 7.49
CA PHE A 157 -14.29 -1.14 8.36
C PHE A 157 -13.03 -0.70 7.61
N ILE A 158 -12.85 -1.14 6.36
CA ILE A 158 -11.74 -0.68 5.51
C ILE A 158 -11.89 0.80 5.17
N CYS A 159 -13.09 1.28 4.85
CA CYS A 159 -13.36 2.69 4.64
C CYS A 159 -12.97 3.52 5.88
N LEU A 160 -13.29 3.04 7.08
CA LEU A 160 -12.89 3.70 8.32
C LEU A 160 -11.37 3.70 8.51
N ALA A 161 -10.71 2.57 8.25
CA ALA A 161 -9.25 2.46 8.32
C ALA A 161 -8.56 3.39 7.30
N LEU A 162 -9.13 3.53 6.10
CA LEU A 162 -8.67 4.45 5.06
C LEU A 162 -8.77 5.91 5.54
N GLN A 163 -9.93 6.33 6.06
CA GLN A 163 -10.11 7.70 6.57
C GLN A 163 -9.14 8.03 7.70
N VAL A 164 -8.90 7.08 8.59
CA VAL A 164 -7.94 7.24 9.70
C VAL A 164 -6.50 7.23 9.19
N SER A 165 -6.22 6.64 8.02
CA SER A 165 -4.89 6.70 7.42
C SER A 165 -4.60 8.07 6.78
N ILE A 166 -5.64 8.76 6.32
CA ILE A 166 -5.55 10.11 5.75
C ILE A 166 -5.36 11.15 6.87
N ASN A 167 -6.04 10.97 8.01
CA ASN A 167 -5.92 11.89 9.13
C ASN A 167 -4.68 11.54 9.98
N GLU A 168 -3.77 12.49 10.21
CA GLU A 168 -2.51 12.25 10.96
C GLU A 168 -2.71 11.81 12.42
N ASP A 169 -3.92 12.00 12.97
CA ASP A 169 -4.20 11.74 14.37
C ASP A 169 -4.76 10.33 14.60
N ILE A 170 -4.08 9.59 15.49
CA ILE A 170 -4.50 8.36 16.19
C ILE A 170 -4.04 7.02 15.58
N ARG A 171 -2.89 6.53 16.08
CA ARG A 171 -2.38 5.16 15.84
C ARG A 171 -3.27 4.01 16.36
N PRO A 172 -3.91 4.07 17.55
CA PRO A 172 -4.68 2.94 18.07
C PRO A 172 -5.91 2.56 17.22
N ARG A 173 -6.73 3.55 16.85
CA ARG A 173 -8.00 3.33 16.14
C ARG A 173 -7.82 2.74 14.75
N PHE A 174 -6.72 3.10 14.07
CA PHE A 174 -6.39 2.45 12.81
C PHE A 174 -6.31 0.94 12.99
N PHE A 175 -5.54 0.46 13.99
CA PHE A 175 -5.33 -0.98 14.16
C PHE A 175 -6.62 -1.69 14.57
N GLU A 176 -7.49 -1.03 15.35
CA GLU A 176 -8.82 -1.55 15.68
C GLU A 176 -9.68 -1.75 14.43
N TYR A 177 -9.80 -0.74 13.58
CA TYR A 177 -10.59 -0.85 12.34
C TYR A 177 -9.95 -1.81 11.34
N TYR A 178 -8.63 -1.80 11.22
CA TYR A 178 -7.91 -2.68 10.30
C TYR A 178 -7.99 -4.16 10.72
N ASP A 179 -7.92 -4.46 12.02
CA ASP A 179 -8.12 -5.82 12.53
C ASP A 179 -9.55 -6.29 12.32
N ALA A 180 -10.55 -5.44 12.62
CA ALA A 180 -11.96 -5.74 12.34
C ALA A 180 -12.18 -6.01 10.84
N ALA A 181 -11.67 -5.14 9.97
CA ALA A 181 -11.71 -5.31 8.52
C ALA A 181 -11.17 -6.67 8.06
N LEU A 182 -9.98 -7.06 8.52
CA LEU A 182 -9.37 -8.34 8.14
C LEU A 182 -10.19 -9.54 8.64
N ASN A 183 -10.75 -9.47 9.86
CA ASN A 183 -11.55 -10.56 10.42
C ASN A 183 -12.87 -10.74 9.65
N HIS A 184 -13.58 -9.64 9.36
CA HIS A 184 -14.77 -9.68 8.52
C HIS A 184 -14.44 -10.16 7.10
N PHE A 185 -13.35 -9.66 6.50
CA PHE A 185 -12.95 -10.04 5.14
C PHE A 185 -12.67 -11.53 5.02
N ARG A 186 -11.95 -12.11 5.99
CA ARG A 186 -11.67 -13.57 6.04
C ARG A 186 -12.95 -14.39 6.18
N THR A 187 -13.90 -13.89 6.96
CA THR A 187 -15.20 -14.53 7.14
C THR A 187 -16.00 -14.49 5.84
N GLU A 188 -16.07 -13.35 5.16
CA GLU A 188 -16.76 -13.20 3.86
C GLU A 188 -16.16 -14.10 2.78
N LEU A 189 -14.82 -14.21 2.72
CA LEU A 189 -14.13 -15.11 1.79
C LEU A 189 -14.44 -16.59 2.05
N ALA A 190 -14.60 -16.99 3.31
CA ALA A 190 -14.94 -18.37 3.66
C ALA A 190 -16.34 -18.79 3.17
N HIS A 191 -17.27 -17.84 3.03
CA HIS A 191 -18.63 -18.08 2.56
C HIS A 191 -18.75 -17.93 1.03
N SER A 192 -17.86 -17.17 0.39
CA SER A 192 -17.90 -16.81 -1.03
C SER A 192 -17.16 -17.83 -1.92
N THR A 193 -17.66 -19.07 -1.95
CA THR A 193 -16.99 -20.20 -2.64
C THR A 193 -17.11 -20.18 -4.16
N SER A 194 -18.22 -19.69 -4.71
CA SER A 194 -18.49 -19.70 -6.16
C SER A 194 -18.36 -18.34 -6.84
N TYR A 195 -18.67 -17.26 -6.12
CA TYR A 195 -18.65 -15.89 -6.63
C TYR A 195 -18.31 -14.93 -5.49
N LEU A 196 -17.35 -14.02 -5.72
CA LEU A 196 -17.02 -12.97 -4.77
C LEU A 196 -17.96 -11.79 -5.00
N PRO A 197 -18.76 -11.33 -4.02
CA PRO A 197 -19.60 -10.14 -4.16
C PRO A 197 -18.81 -8.88 -4.50
N ASP A 198 -19.43 -7.90 -5.18
CA ASP A 198 -18.80 -6.63 -5.56
C ASP A 198 -18.28 -5.87 -4.33
N GLY A 199 -19.03 -5.87 -3.22
CA GLY A 199 -18.62 -5.26 -1.95
C GLY A 199 -17.35 -5.88 -1.37
N THR A 200 -17.26 -7.21 -1.34
CA THR A 200 -16.06 -7.92 -0.86
C THR A 200 -14.88 -7.75 -1.82
N LEU A 201 -15.10 -7.73 -3.14
CA LEU A 201 -14.03 -7.43 -4.11
C LEU A 201 -13.47 -6.03 -3.91
N ALA A 202 -14.36 -5.03 -3.75
CA ALA A 202 -13.97 -3.66 -3.44
C ALA A 202 -13.21 -3.57 -2.10
N ALA A 203 -13.64 -4.33 -1.08
CA ALA A 203 -12.95 -4.42 0.20
C ALA A 203 -11.49 -4.87 0.01
N GLY A 204 -11.26 -5.93 -0.76
CA GLY A 204 -9.91 -6.44 -1.02
C GLY A 204 -9.01 -5.47 -1.77
N LEU A 205 -9.55 -4.70 -2.72
CA LEU A 205 -8.80 -3.67 -3.44
C LEU A 205 -8.51 -2.46 -2.54
N LEU A 206 -9.48 -1.99 -1.75
CA LEU A 206 -9.24 -0.90 -0.80
C LEU A 206 -8.28 -1.29 0.32
N LEU A 207 -8.19 -2.57 0.70
CA LEU A 207 -7.15 -3.07 1.60
C LEU A 207 -5.75 -2.83 1.02
N CYS A 208 -5.60 -3.02 -0.30
CA CYS A 208 -4.37 -2.68 -1.01
C CYS A 208 -4.12 -1.16 -0.96
N SER A 209 -5.14 -0.35 -1.21
CA SER A 209 -5.05 1.13 -1.15
C SER A 209 -4.68 1.66 0.24
N VAL A 210 -5.15 1.03 1.33
CA VAL A 210 -4.69 1.36 2.69
C VAL A 210 -3.18 1.14 2.83
N GLY A 211 -2.66 0.06 2.25
CA GLY A 211 -1.22 -0.20 2.23
C GLY A 211 -0.45 0.84 1.42
N VAL A 212 -0.99 1.25 0.27
CA VAL A 212 -0.46 2.32 -0.60
C VAL A 212 -0.33 3.64 0.16
N LEU A 213 -1.41 4.15 0.76
CA LEU A 213 -1.39 5.45 1.46
C LEU A 213 -0.39 5.47 2.62
N ARG A 214 -0.09 4.30 3.20
CA ARG A 214 0.84 4.17 4.33
C ARG A 214 2.27 3.82 3.92
N GLY A 215 2.53 3.59 2.63
CA GLY A 215 3.81 3.10 2.11
C GLY A 215 4.19 1.72 2.64
N THR A 216 3.23 0.94 3.14
CA THR A 216 3.47 -0.42 3.64
C THR A 216 3.28 -1.44 2.52
N PRO A 217 3.91 -2.63 2.61
CA PRO A 217 3.75 -3.65 1.58
C PRO A 217 2.28 -3.98 1.31
N TRP A 218 1.89 -3.97 0.04
CA TRP A 218 0.50 -4.08 -0.41
C TRP A 218 0.31 -5.00 -1.62
N THR A 219 1.36 -5.27 -2.41
CA THR A 219 1.21 -6.10 -3.63
C THR A 219 0.91 -7.57 -3.33
N MET A 220 1.19 -8.05 -2.13
CA MET A 220 0.75 -9.38 -1.71
C MET A 220 -0.78 -9.46 -1.57
N HIS A 221 -1.44 -8.37 -1.19
CA HIS A 221 -2.89 -8.30 -1.14
C HIS A 221 -3.47 -8.33 -2.56
N LEU A 222 -2.87 -7.57 -3.49
CA LEU A 222 -3.26 -7.59 -4.91
C LEU A 222 -3.13 -8.99 -5.53
N ARG A 223 -2.01 -9.67 -5.26
CA ARG A 223 -1.80 -11.07 -5.68
C ARG A 223 -2.80 -12.03 -5.04
N GLY A 224 -3.13 -11.83 -3.76
CA GLY A 224 -4.18 -12.58 -3.07
C GLY A 224 -5.53 -12.44 -3.76
N MET A 225 -5.93 -11.21 -4.09
CA MET A 225 -7.15 -10.93 -4.84
C MET A 225 -7.15 -11.61 -6.21
N TYR A 226 -6.04 -11.54 -6.94
CA TYR A 226 -5.90 -12.22 -8.22
C TYR A 226 -6.14 -13.72 -8.11
N ASN A 227 -5.51 -14.38 -7.13
CA ASN A 227 -5.68 -15.82 -6.93
C ASN A 227 -7.13 -16.19 -6.60
N ILE A 228 -7.83 -15.37 -5.81
CA ILE A 228 -9.25 -15.58 -5.49
C ILE A 228 -10.10 -15.48 -6.75
N ILE A 229 -9.92 -14.40 -7.53
CA ILE A 229 -10.66 -14.17 -8.77
C ILE A 229 -10.41 -15.30 -9.79
N GLN A 230 -9.16 -15.76 -9.93
CA GLN A 230 -8.79 -16.89 -10.77
C GLN A 230 -9.45 -18.21 -10.30
N SER A 231 -9.50 -18.45 -8.99
CA SER A 231 -10.13 -19.66 -8.45
C SER A 231 -11.64 -19.73 -8.70
N GLN A 232 -12.29 -18.59 -8.92
CA GLN A 232 -13.70 -18.47 -9.25
C GLN A 232 -13.97 -18.53 -10.77
N GLY A 233 -12.97 -18.84 -11.59
CA GLY A 233 -13.12 -19.05 -13.03
C GLY A 233 -13.16 -17.76 -13.87
N PHE A 234 -12.66 -16.64 -13.36
CA PHE A 234 -12.50 -15.42 -14.16
C PHE A 234 -11.50 -15.63 -15.30
N GLN A 235 -11.95 -15.38 -16.53
CA GLN A 235 -11.11 -15.50 -17.73
C GLN A 235 -10.74 -14.15 -18.34
N ASN A 236 -11.71 -13.26 -18.56
CA ASN A 236 -11.48 -11.94 -19.16
C ASN A 236 -12.65 -10.97 -18.87
N LEU A 237 -12.46 -9.69 -19.20
CA LEU A 237 -13.50 -8.66 -19.10
C LEU A 237 -14.63 -8.79 -20.13
N ARG A 238 -14.55 -9.72 -21.10
CA ARG A 238 -15.55 -9.87 -22.16
C ARG A 238 -16.75 -10.71 -21.73
N SER A 239 -16.60 -11.57 -20.71
CA SER A 239 -17.75 -12.27 -20.10
C SER A 239 -18.71 -11.25 -19.48
N GLU A 240 -20.02 -11.52 -19.49
CA GLU A 240 -21.05 -10.64 -18.92
C GLU A 240 -20.71 -10.24 -17.48
N VAL A 241 -20.18 -9.04 -17.30
CA VAL A 241 -19.71 -8.49 -16.02
C VAL A 241 -20.32 -7.10 -15.86
N SER A 242 -20.76 -6.76 -14.65
CA SER A 242 -21.34 -5.45 -14.34
C SER A 242 -20.33 -4.32 -14.62
N ALA A 243 -20.81 -3.12 -14.99
CA ALA A 243 -19.94 -1.97 -15.22
C ALA A 243 -19.05 -1.64 -14.00
N PHE A 244 -19.58 -1.82 -12.79
CA PHE A 244 -18.81 -1.62 -11.56
C PHE A 244 -17.70 -2.66 -11.38
N ARG A 245 -17.98 -3.93 -11.67
CA ARG A 245 -16.95 -4.98 -11.58
C ARG A 245 -15.87 -4.81 -12.64
N ILE A 246 -16.21 -4.34 -13.86
CA ILE A 246 -15.22 -3.92 -14.86
C ILE A 246 -14.32 -2.83 -14.28
N HIS A 247 -14.91 -1.80 -13.66
CA HIS A 247 -14.14 -0.75 -12.99
C HIS A 247 -13.19 -1.32 -11.92
N LEU A 248 -13.65 -2.22 -11.02
CA LEU A 248 -12.78 -2.83 -10.01
C LEU A 248 -11.60 -3.60 -10.64
N PHE A 249 -11.82 -4.29 -11.75
CA PHE A 249 -10.74 -4.97 -12.48
C PHE A 249 -9.79 -4.01 -13.19
N GLU A 250 -10.27 -2.89 -13.71
CA GLU A 250 -9.40 -1.83 -14.24
C GLU A 250 -8.53 -1.22 -13.13
N VAL A 251 -9.11 -0.93 -11.95
CA VAL A 251 -8.35 -0.47 -10.77
C VAL A 251 -7.26 -1.48 -10.43
N MET A 252 -7.61 -2.77 -10.34
CA MET A 252 -6.65 -3.83 -10.11
C MET A 252 -5.52 -3.86 -11.16
N GLY A 253 -5.87 -3.63 -12.43
CA GLY A 253 -4.92 -3.56 -13.52
C GLY A 253 -3.96 -2.36 -13.43
N VAL A 254 -4.46 -1.17 -13.07
CA VAL A 254 -3.64 0.03 -12.81
C VAL A 254 -2.66 -0.22 -11.67
N MET A 255 -3.14 -0.79 -10.56
CA MET A 255 -2.31 -1.15 -9.41
C MET A 255 -1.21 -2.17 -9.76
N ASP A 256 -1.37 -2.92 -10.86
CA ASP A 256 -0.42 -3.94 -11.28
C ASP A 256 0.56 -3.48 -12.37
N ILE A 257 0.45 -2.24 -12.88
CA ILE A 257 1.28 -1.77 -13.99
C ILE A 257 2.78 -1.86 -13.64
N PRO A 258 3.62 -2.46 -14.52
CA PRO A 258 5.07 -2.45 -14.35
C PRO A 258 5.56 -1.01 -14.34
N THR A 259 6.31 -0.60 -13.31
CA THR A 259 6.84 0.76 -12.99
C THR A 259 5.98 1.68 -12.13
N PHE A 260 4.71 1.36 -11.94
CA PHE A 260 3.81 2.19 -11.12
C PHE A 260 4.05 2.04 -9.60
N ALA A 261 5.07 1.26 -9.20
CA ALA A 261 5.48 1.12 -7.81
C ALA A 261 7.00 0.94 -7.63
N ILE A 262 7.53 1.51 -6.56
CA ILE A 262 8.92 1.34 -6.09
C ILE A 262 8.94 0.40 -4.89
N GLY A 263 10.00 -0.40 -4.77
CA GLY A 263 10.14 -1.33 -3.64
C GLY A 263 9.23 -2.56 -3.72
N ARG A 264 8.67 -2.82 -4.91
CA ARG A 264 7.71 -3.90 -5.13
C ARG A 264 8.23 -5.25 -4.59
N GLN A 265 7.44 -5.91 -3.74
CA GLN A 265 7.83 -7.17 -3.11
C GLN A 265 7.48 -8.40 -3.95
N ASN A 266 6.42 -8.30 -4.74
CA ASN A 266 5.96 -9.36 -5.63
C ASN A 266 6.09 -8.91 -7.09
N PRO A 267 6.40 -9.83 -8.03
CA PRO A 267 6.34 -9.51 -9.45
C PRO A 267 4.96 -8.99 -9.88
N CYS A 268 4.92 -8.19 -10.95
CA CYS A 268 3.67 -7.81 -11.59
C CYS A 268 2.96 -9.05 -12.14
N LEU A 269 1.64 -9.06 -12.07
CA LEU A 269 0.79 -10.14 -12.61
C LEU A 269 0.62 -9.99 -14.13
N GLY A 270 0.82 -8.77 -14.66
CA GLY A 270 0.50 -8.41 -16.03
C GLY A 270 -1.01 -8.30 -16.23
N PHE A 271 -1.78 -7.96 -15.18
CA PHE A 271 -3.24 -8.04 -15.19
C PHE A 271 -3.85 -7.18 -16.30
N TRP A 272 -3.46 -5.91 -16.38
CA TRP A 272 -3.98 -4.99 -17.40
C TRP A 272 -3.71 -5.50 -18.81
N ARG A 273 -2.47 -5.92 -19.08
CA ARG A 273 -2.04 -6.44 -20.38
C ARG A 273 -2.87 -7.65 -20.81
N ASN A 274 -3.15 -8.55 -19.88
CA ASN A 274 -3.79 -9.83 -20.17
C ASN A 274 -5.33 -9.73 -20.20
N HIS A 275 -5.93 -8.79 -19.46
CA HIS A 275 -7.38 -8.77 -19.25
C HIS A 275 -8.07 -7.44 -19.60
N CYS A 276 -7.36 -6.30 -19.60
CA CYS A 276 -7.95 -4.96 -19.74
C CYS A 276 -7.80 -4.33 -21.14
N ARG A 277 -6.88 -4.81 -21.98
CA ARG A 277 -6.62 -4.23 -23.32
C ARG A 277 -7.76 -4.48 -24.31
N GLU A 278 -8.36 -5.67 -24.26
CA GLU A 278 -9.35 -6.13 -25.23
C GLU A 278 -10.80 -5.82 -24.80
N ARG A 279 -11.08 -4.54 -24.58
CA ARG A 279 -12.38 -4.04 -24.13
C ARG A 279 -13.42 -4.21 -25.24
N ASN A 280 -14.56 -4.82 -24.93
CA ASN A 280 -15.75 -4.64 -25.75
C ASN A 280 -16.29 -3.25 -25.39
N ASP A 281 -16.29 -2.28 -26.33
CA ASP A 281 -16.80 -0.93 -26.07
C ASP A 281 -18.16 -0.98 -25.34
N PRO A 282 -18.26 -0.50 -24.09
CA PRO A 282 -19.53 -0.50 -23.41
C PRO A 282 -20.28 0.80 -23.73
N THR A 283 -21.25 0.69 -24.63
CA THR A 283 -22.51 1.48 -24.66
C THR A 283 -22.44 2.98 -25.02
N PRO A 284 -23.55 3.57 -25.51
CA PRO A 284 -23.54 4.46 -26.68
C PRO A 284 -23.12 5.91 -26.40
N VAL A 285 -22.50 6.47 -27.44
CA VAL A 285 -22.39 7.89 -27.83
C VAL A 285 -23.41 8.78 -27.12
N ASN A 286 -23.02 9.39 -25.99
CA ASN A 286 -23.59 10.65 -25.47
C ASN A 286 -22.75 11.29 -24.34
N SER A 287 -21.55 10.79 -24.00
CA SER A 287 -20.61 11.51 -23.14
C SER A 287 -19.71 12.44 -23.97
N LYS A 288 -19.75 13.74 -23.69
CA LYS A 288 -18.94 14.77 -24.38
C LYS A 288 -17.41 14.61 -24.19
N LEU A 289 -16.95 13.73 -23.30
CA LEU A 289 -15.51 13.54 -22.99
C LEU A 289 -14.92 12.19 -23.42
N GLY A 290 -15.69 11.30 -24.06
CA GLY A 290 -15.19 10.00 -24.49
C GLY A 290 -14.95 9.01 -23.33
N HIS A 291 -15.04 7.71 -23.64
CA HIS A 291 -14.94 6.59 -22.70
C HIS A 291 -13.49 6.16 -22.42
N ASP A 292 -12.51 6.99 -22.78
CA ASP A 292 -11.12 6.57 -22.90
C ASP A 292 -10.29 6.76 -21.64
N VAL A 293 -10.74 7.49 -20.62
CA VAL A 293 -9.94 7.76 -19.41
C VAL A 293 -10.32 6.82 -18.27
N GLU A 294 -9.34 6.10 -17.72
CA GLU A 294 -9.49 5.30 -16.50
C GLU A 294 -9.59 6.25 -15.29
N VAL A 295 -10.52 5.96 -14.38
CA VAL A 295 -10.99 6.92 -13.36
C VAL A 295 -10.00 7.07 -12.20
N VAL A 296 -9.37 5.97 -11.76
CA VAL A 296 -8.44 6.01 -10.63
C VAL A 296 -7.15 6.71 -11.01
N SER A 297 -6.49 6.31 -12.10
CA SER A 297 -5.24 6.91 -12.54
C SER A 297 -5.45 8.26 -13.25
N GLY A 298 -6.65 8.53 -13.75
CA GLY A 298 -6.92 9.70 -14.60
C GLY A 298 -6.20 9.66 -15.96
N LEU A 299 -5.76 8.47 -16.39
CA LEU A 299 -4.97 8.31 -17.62
C LEU A 299 -5.81 7.68 -18.74
N PRO A 300 -5.49 7.98 -20.01
CA PRO A 300 -6.12 7.32 -21.13
C PRO A 300 -5.77 5.83 -21.12
N ARG A 301 -6.80 5.01 -21.29
CA ARG A 301 -6.76 3.55 -21.45
C ARG A 301 -5.77 3.12 -22.52
N SER A 302 -5.72 3.84 -23.64
CA SER A 302 -4.76 3.61 -24.72
C SER A 302 -3.31 3.84 -24.31
N LEU A 303 -3.05 4.79 -23.40
CA LEU A 303 -1.72 5.03 -22.84
C LEU A 303 -1.37 3.95 -21.81
N LEU A 304 -2.32 3.58 -20.96
CA LEU A 304 -2.19 2.47 -20.00
C LEU A 304 -1.92 1.12 -20.70
N ASP A 305 -2.49 0.90 -21.88
CA ASP A 305 -2.20 -0.28 -22.69
C ASP A 305 -0.72 -0.38 -23.06
N ILE A 306 -0.07 0.74 -23.40
CA ILE A 306 1.38 0.80 -23.68
C ILE A 306 2.16 0.57 -22.37
N PHE A 307 1.81 1.26 -21.28
CA PHE A 307 2.43 1.06 -19.97
C PHE A 307 2.39 -0.38 -19.48
N SER A 308 1.27 -1.07 -19.70
CA SER A 308 1.09 -2.47 -19.30
C SER A 308 2.06 -3.43 -20.01
N CYS A 309 2.66 -2.99 -21.11
CA CYS A 309 3.63 -3.76 -21.89
C CYS A 309 5.09 -3.46 -21.51
N ILE A 310 5.37 -2.56 -20.57
CA ILE A 310 6.74 -2.30 -20.12
C ILE A 310 7.37 -3.56 -19.48
N GLY A 311 8.66 -3.78 -19.76
CA GLY A 311 9.40 -4.99 -19.35
C GLY A 311 8.98 -6.18 -20.20
N ASN A 312 8.40 -7.20 -19.57
CA ASN A 312 8.01 -8.48 -20.20
C ASN A 312 6.98 -8.37 -21.34
N GLY A 313 6.36 -7.21 -21.57
CA GLY A 313 5.40 -7.01 -22.67
C GLY A 313 6.01 -6.41 -23.94
N GLY A 314 7.29 -6.03 -23.92
CA GLY A 314 8.01 -5.52 -25.09
C GLY A 314 7.68 -4.09 -25.51
N ALA A 315 7.14 -3.24 -24.62
CA ALA A 315 6.89 -1.84 -24.95
C ALA A 315 8.17 -1.12 -25.39
N THR A 316 8.03 -0.27 -26.42
CA THR A 316 9.13 0.46 -27.05
C THR A 316 9.02 1.97 -26.81
N GLU A 317 10.12 2.69 -27.01
CA GLU A 317 10.10 4.16 -26.95
C GLU A 317 9.23 4.74 -28.06
N GLU A 318 9.21 4.10 -29.24
CA GLU A 318 8.43 4.52 -30.39
C GLU A 318 6.92 4.44 -30.14
N GLU A 319 6.43 3.44 -29.40
CA GLU A 319 5.00 3.34 -29.07
C GLU A 319 4.53 4.52 -28.21
N PHE A 320 5.32 4.93 -27.21
CA PHE A 320 5.02 6.15 -26.44
C PHE A 320 5.17 7.42 -27.29
N TRP A 321 6.14 7.46 -28.20
CA TRP A 321 6.34 8.61 -29.07
C TRP A 321 5.17 8.79 -30.06
N ASP A 322 4.69 7.70 -30.63
CA ASP A 322 3.62 7.64 -31.64
C ASP A 322 2.21 7.62 -31.03
N TRP A 323 2.08 7.58 -29.70
CA TRP A 323 0.78 7.60 -29.03
C TRP A 323 -0.02 8.83 -29.47
N PRO A 324 -1.24 8.66 -30.02
CA PRO A 324 -1.96 9.71 -30.74
C PRO A 324 -2.57 10.79 -29.85
N GLY A 325 -2.51 10.63 -28.53
CA GLY A 325 -3.22 11.47 -27.58
C GLY A 325 -4.63 10.97 -27.26
N ALA A 326 -5.31 11.71 -26.40
CA ALA A 326 -6.72 11.53 -26.08
C ALA A 326 -7.38 12.90 -25.87
N GLN A 327 -8.71 12.95 -25.88
CA GLN A 327 -9.45 14.18 -25.59
C GLN A 327 -9.59 14.39 -24.07
N GLY A 328 -9.21 15.56 -23.58
CA GLY A 328 -9.29 15.91 -22.15
C GLY A 328 -9.25 17.41 -21.92
N THR A 329 -9.27 17.81 -20.64
CA THR A 329 -9.02 19.19 -20.23
C THR A 329 -7.57 19.59 -20.46
N LEU A 330 -7.26 20.90 -20.41
CA LEU A 330 -5.89 21.39 -20.58
C LEU A 330 -4.92 20.72 -19.60
N LEU A 331 -5.30 20.61 -18.33
CA LEU A 331 -4.45 20.02 -17.29
C LEU A 331 -4.31 18.50 -17.44
N GLN A 332 -5.37 17.81 -17.87
CA GLN A 332 -5.29 16.39 -18.22
C GLN A 332 -4.29 16.16 -19.36
N CYS A 333 -4.34 16.96 -20.43
CA CYS A 333 -3.37 16.86 -21.52
C CYS A 333 -1.93 17.08 -21.02
N GLN A 334 -1.69 18.04 -20.11
CA GLN A 334 -0.36 18.23 -19.50
C GLN A 334 0.10 16.98 -18.74
N LEU A 335 -0.79 16.40 -17.93
CA LEU A 335 -0.51 15.18 -17.17
C LEU A 335 -0.16 14.03 -18.12
N TRP A 336 -0.95 13.82 -19.17
CA TRP A 336 -0.74 12.72 -20.11
C TRP A 336 0.55 12.87 -20.90
N GLU A 337 0.93 14.09 -21.29
CA GLU A 337 2.22 14.35 -21.93
C GLU A 337 3.40 14.12 -20.97
N ALA A 338 3.24 14.42 -19.68
CA ALA A 338 4.23 14.09 -18.66
C ALA A 338 4.38 12.56 -18.51
N TYR A 339 3.27 11.82 -18.42
CA TYR A 339 3.28 10.35 -18.37
C TYR A 339 3.90 9.75 -19.63
N ARG A 340 3.51 10.21 -20.82
CA ARG A 340 4.07 9.73 -22.09
C ARG A 340 5.59 9.89 -22.14
N SER A 341 6.09 11.08 -21.77
CA SER A 341 7.52 11.35 -21.71
C SER A 341 8.23 10.50 -20.65
N ALA A 342 7.59 10.28 -19.50
CA ALA A 342 8.08 9.39 -18.45
C ALA A 342 8.10 7.92 -18.90
N GLY A 343 7.12 7.47 -19.69
CA GLY A 343 7.09 6.13 -20.28
C GLY A 343 8.31 5.85 -21.16
N ILE A 344 8.70 6.82 -22.00
CA ILE A 344 9.93 6.74 -22.81
C ILE A 344 11.17 6.58 -21.91
N LEU A 345 11.27 7.39 -20.84
CA LEU A 345 12.37 7.25 -19.87
C LEU A 345 12.34 5.90 -19.14
N ALA A 346 11.17 5.39 -18.79
CA ALA A 346 11.03 4.11 -18.11
C ALA A 346 11.47 2.91 -18.99
N VAL A 347 11.24 3.00 -20.31
CA VAL A 347 11.75 2.01 -21.28
C VAL A 347 13.29 2.11 -21.40
N ARG A 348 13.86 3.32 -21.43
CA ARG A 348 15.32 3.53 -21.47
C ARG A 348 16.04 2.97 -20.25
N HIS A 349 15.48 3.22 -19.07
CA HIS A 349 16.13 2.92 -17.81
C HIS A 349 15.65 1.59 -17.25
N ARG A 350 16.21 0.48 -17.76
CA ARG A 350 15.83 -0.87 -17.33
C ARG A 350 16.01 -1.14 -15.83
N GLN A 351 16.82 -0.35 -15.13
CA GLN A 351 17.02 -0.41 -13.68
C GLN A 351 15.75 -0.07 -12.86
N LEU A 352 14.73 0.53 -13.50
CA LEU A 352 13.38 0.68 -12.96
C LEU A 352 12.57 -0.63 -12.96
N HIS A 353 13.10 -1.71 -13.54
CA HIS A 353 12.44 -3.02 -13.65
C HIS A 353 13.17 -4.05 -12.79
N ARG A 354 12.90 -4.05 -11.48
CA ARG A 354 13.56 -4.94 -10.49
C ARG A 354 13.60 -6.43 -10.87
N PHE A 355 12.59 -6.93 -11.59
CA PHE A 355 12.40 -8.36 -11.83
C PHE A 355 12.81 -8.84 -13.23
N ASP A 356 13.31 -7.95 -14.10
CA ASP A 356 13.74 -8.31 -15.46
C ASP A 356 15.15 -8.93 -15.49
N GLU A 357 15.97 -8.69 -14.45
CA GLU A 357 17.34 -9.21 -14.35
C GLU A 357 17.43 -10.73 -14.11
N LEU A 358 16.31 -11.41 -13.82
CA LEU A 358 16.29 -12.84 -13.47
C LEU A 358 16.03 -13.78 -14.67
N LEU A 359 15.81 -13.26 -15.88
CA LEU A 359 15.55 -14.09 -17.06
C LEU A 359 16.39 -13.63 -18.25
N VAL A 360 17.48 -14.37 -18.47
CA VAL A 360 18.28 -14.56 -19.70
C VAL A 360 18.62 -13.29 -20.51
N PRO A 361 19.91 -13.00 -20.77
CA PRO A 361 20.26 -11.98 -21.77
C PRO A 361 19.66 -12.41 -23.11
N GLN A 362 18.64 -11.67 -23.58
CA GLN A 362 18.13 -11.88 -24.92
C GLN A 362 19.30 -11.70 -25.88
N THR A 363 19.64 -12.77 -26.57
CA THR A 363 20.52 -12.72 -27.73
C THR A 363 20.02 -11.64 -28.66
N ASP A 364 20.88 -10.70 -29.01
CA ASP A 364 20.67 -9.71 -30.07
C ASP A 364 20.26 -10.44 -31.35
N SER A 365 18.94 -10.63 -31.54
CA SER A 365 18.41 -11.05 -32.83
C SER A 365 18.40 -9.82 -33.71
N SER A 366 19.53 -9.61 -34.38
CA SER A 366 19.71 -8.68 -35.47
C SER A 366 18.74 -9.00 -36.62
N HIS A 367 17.50 -8.54 -36.52
CA HIS A 367 16.64 -8.33 -37.67
C HIS A 367 16.67 -6.84 -38.01
N GLN A 368 17.71 -6.48 -38.79
CA GLN A 368 17.74 -5.24 -39.55
C GLN A 368 16.53 -5.22 -40.50
N LYS A 369 15.44 -4.58 -40.08
CA LYS A 369 14.53 -3.94 -41.01
C LYS A 369 14.98 -2.49 -41.13
N GLU A 370 15.24 -2.04 -42.35
CA GLU A 370 15.52 -0.65 -42.71
C GLU A 370 14.32 0.25 -42.38
N GLN A 371 14.07 0.50 -41.10
CA GLN A 371 13.24 1.61 -40.66
C GLN A 371 14.15 2.82 -40.54
N ARG A 372 13.81 3.91 -41.26
CA ARG A 372 14.41 5.23 -41.10
C ARG A 372 14.66 5.47 -39.61
N LYS A 373 15.92 5.62 -39.18
CA LYS A 373 16.29 5.97 -37.80
C LYS A 373 15.52 7.23 -37.40
N ARG A 374 14.40 7.04 -36.69
CA ARG A 374 13.61 8.16 -36.17
C ARG A 374 14.42 8.78 -35.04
N THR A 375 14.52 10.11 -35.06
CA THR A 375 15.23 10.85 -34.02
C THR A 375 14.30 11.02 -32.82
N LEU A 376 14.40 10.11 -31.85
CA LEU A 376 13.72 10.23 -30.56
C LEU A 376 14.36 11.37 -29.73
N PRO A 377 13.62 12.06 -28.85
CA PRO A 377 14.17 13.12 -28.01
C PRO A 377 15.25 12.62 -27.05
N THR A 378 16.23 13.46 -26.71
CA THR A 378 17.24 13.12 -25.69
C THR A 378 16.62 13.03 -24.29
N THR A 379 17.29 12.34 -23.36
CA THR A 379 16.84 12.22 -21.97
C THR A 379 16.66 13.59 -21.31
N GLU A 380 17.57 14.53 -21.58
CA GLU A 380 17.46 15.90 -21.09
C GLU A 380 16.19 16.61 -21.59
N VAL A 381 15.86 16.47 -22.88
CA VAL A 381 14.63 17.06 -23.45
C VAL A 381 13.38 16.46 -22.80
N LEU A 382 13.37 15.14 -22.55
CA LEU A 382 12.24 14.48 -21.89
C LEU A 382 12.07 14.94 -20.45
N VAL A 383 13.16 15.04 -19.68
CA VAL A 383 13.12 15.56 -18.30
C VAL A 383 12.56 16.98 -18.27
N LEU A 384 13.06 17.87 -19.14
CA LEU A 384 12.57 19.26 -19.19
C LEU A 384 11.08 19.34 -19.58
N ARG A 385 10.61 18.48 -20.50
CA ARG A 385 9.18 18.40 -20.86
C ARG A 385 8.33 17.93 -19.70
N ILE A 386 8.77 16.89 -18.98
CA ILE A 386 8.06 16.41 -17.79
C ILE A 386 7.94 17.53 -16.76
N PHE A 387 9.06 18.18 -16.43
CA PHE A 387 9.08 19.28 -15.46
C PHE A 387 8.22 20.47 -15.91
N SER A 388 8.23 20.82 -17.19
CA SER A 388 7.37 21.89 -17.73
C SER A 388 5.88 21.59 -17.58
N ASN A 389 5.47 20.35 -17.88
CA ASN A 389 4.08 19.92 -17.77
C ASN A 389 3.64 19.86 -16.30
N LEU A 390 4.49 19.33 -15.42
CA LEU A 390 4.25 19.30 -13.98
C LEU A 390 4.18 20.71 -13.39
N ASP A 391 5.06 21.62 -13.78
CA ASP A 391 5.02 23.01 -13.31
C ASP A 391 3.68 23.69 -13.65
N ALA A 392 3.16 23.45 -14.85
CA ALA A 392 1.85 23.95 -15.25
C ALA A 392 0.72 23.42 -14.35
N ILE A 393 0.75 22.12 -14.02
CA ILE A 393 -0.23 21.49 -13.11
C ILE A 393 -0.11 22.07 -11.70
N PHE A 394 1.10 22.16 -11.16
CA PHE A 394 1.32 22.68 -9.82
C PHE A 394 0.94 24.16 -9.69
N ARG A 395 1.16 24.97 -10.73
CA ARG A 395 0.70 26.37 -10.75
C ARG A 395 -0.82 26.46 -10.79
N ALA A 396 -1.47 25.70 -11.66
CA ALA A 396 -2.93 25.67 -11.74
C ALA A 396 -3.58 25.21 -10.42
N ALA A 397 -2.96 24.25 -9.72
CA ALA A 397 -3.42 23.79 -8.42
C ALA A 397 -3.34 24.87 -7.31
N ARG A 398 -2.57 25.95 -7.51
CA ARG A 398 -2.48 27.09 -6.57
C ARG A 398 -3.55 28.16 -6.83
N GLU A 399 -4.26 28.09 -7.94
CA GLU A 399 -5.31 29.04 -8.29
C GLU A 399 -6.63 28.71 -7.56
N PRO A 400 -7.51 29.70 -7.29
CA PRO A 400 -8.83 29.46 -6.72
C PRO A 400 -9.65 28.53 -7.64
N GLY A 401 -9.98 27.33 -7.17
CA GLY A 401 -10.65 26.28 -7.95
C GLY A 401 -9.73 25.11 -8.34
N GLY A 402 -8.42 25.22 -8.13
CA GLY A 402 -7.46 24.14 -8.41
C GLY A 402 -7.72 22.85 -7.62
N THR A 403 -8.38 22.96 -6.45
CA THR A 403 -8.76 21.81 -5.59
C THR A 403 -9.85 20.93 -6.19
N GLU A 404 -10.56 21.39 -7.23
CA GLU A 404 -11.55 20.57 -7.92
C GLU A 404 -10.91 19.47 -8.78
N PHE A 405 -9.67 19.71 -9.22
CA PHE A 405 -8.87 18.78 -9.99
C PHE A 405 -7.98 17.95 -9.06
N LEU A 406 -8.19 16.64 -9.08
CA LEU A 406 -7.44 15.69 -8.26
C LEU A 406 -6.16 15.19 -8.95
N LEU A 407 -5.73 15.88 -10.01
CA LEU A 407 -4.58 15.52 -10.84
C LEU A 407 -3.27 15.46 -10.04
N LEU A 408 -3.18 16.16 -8.90
CA LEU A 408 -2.03 16.07 -7.98
C LEU A 408 -1.83 14.67 -7.39
N ASN A 409 -2.84 13.80 -7.39
CA ASN A 409 -2.68 12.41 -7.01
C ASN A 409 -1.85 11.62 -8.04
N ALA A 410 -1.89 12.00 -9.31
CA ALA A 410 -1.19 11.30 -10.39
C ALA A 410 0.19 11.88 -10.75
N VAL A 411 0.67 12.96 -10.13
CA VAL A 411 1.96 13.58 -10.53
C VAL A 411 3.19 12.79 -10.09
N PHE A 412 3.04 11.84 -9.16
CA PHE A 412 4.17 11.12 -8.55
C PHE A 412 4.98 10.31 -9.55
N TYR A 413 4.33 9.53 -10.42
CA TYR A 413 5.02 8.72 -11.41
C TYR A 413 5.93 9.53 -12.35
N PRO A 414 5.42 10.50 -13.12
CA PRO A 414 6.28 11.28 -14.01
C PRO A 414 7.35 12.07 -13.23
N LEU A 415 7.01 12.59 -12.04
CA LEU A 415 7.96 13.29 -11.18
C LEU A 415 9.14 12.40 -10.79
N VAL A 416 8.87 11.22 -10.25
CA VAL A 416 9.89 10.28 -9.81
C VAL A 416 10.74 9.82 -10.99
N VAL A 417 10.13 9.40 -12.10
CA VAL A 417 10.88 8.91 -13.26
C VAL A 417 11.84 9.96 -13.83
N ALA A 418 11.42 11.24 -13.84
CA ALA A 418 12.30 12.34 -14.22
C ALA A 418 13.39 12.60 -13.15
N ALA A 419 13.03 12.56 -11.87
CA ALA A 419 13.96 12.79 -10.76
C ALA A 419 15.06 11.72 -10.68
N LEU A 420 14.81 10.50 -11.16
CA LEU A 420 15.83 9.45 -11.22
C LEU A 420 16.95 9.73 -12.23
N GLN A 421 16.80 10.74 -13.09
CA GLN A 421 17.81 11.16 -14.06
C GLN A 421 18.92 11.98 -13.40
N THR A 422 19.72 11.34 -12.53
CA THR A 422 20.70 12.01 -11.66
C THR A 422 21.69 12.90 -12.41
N SER A 423 22.15 12.50 -13.60
CA SER A 423 23.04 13.32 -14.43
C SER A 423 22.40 14.67 -14.78
N VAL A 424 21.17 14.65 -15.30
CA VAL A 424 20.42 15.86 -15.68
C VAL A 424 20.12 16.72 -14.45
N LEU A 425 19.69 16.10 -13.35
CA LEU A 425 19.33 16.81 -12.11
C LEU A 425 20.55 17.44 -11.42
N ASN A 426 21.73 16.85 -11.54
CA ASN A 426 22.97 17.39 -10.99
C ASN A 426 23.54 18.53 -11.86
N GLU A 427 23.43 18.43 -13.19
CA GLU A 427 23.81 19.52 -14.10
C GLU A 427 22.86 20.72 -14.00
N ARG A 428 21.58 20.46 -13.69
CA ARG A 428 20.51 21.46 -13.60
C ARG A 428 19.91 21.51 -12.20
N SER A 429 20.71 21.95 -11.22
CA SER A 429 20.31 21.98 -9.81
C SER A 429 19.01 22.74 -9.52
N TYR A 430 18.66 23.75 -10.34
CA TYR A 430 17.41 24.50 -10.20
C TYR A 430 16.15 23.62 -10.30
N LEU A 431 16.23 22.46 -10.96
CA LEU A 431 15.12 21.51 -11.02
C LEU A 431 14.83 20.91 -9.64
N LYS A 432 15.86 20.65 -8.83
CA LYS A 432 15.69 20.19 -7.45
C LYS A 432 15.03 21.26 -6.59
N ASP A 433 15.37 22.53 -6.80
CA ASP A 433 14.74 23.65 -6.10
C ASP A 433 13.27 23.80 -6.51
N LEU A 434 12.96 23.63 -7.80
CA LEU A 434 11.59 23.66 -8.29
C LEU A 434 10.72 22.57 -7.64
N MET A 435 11.23 21.35 -7.48
CA MET A 435 10.52 20.27 -6.77
C MET A 435 10.21 20.62 -5.32
N LYS A 436 11.11 21.32 -4.62
CA LYS A 436 10.85 21.80 -3.26
C LYS A 436 9.69 22.79 -3.24
N THR A 437 9.65 23.72 -4.19
CA THR A 437 8.54 24.70 -4.26
C THR A 437 7.17 24.06 -4.51
N TRP A 438 7.12 22.90 -5.18
CA TRP A 438 5.88 22.14 -5.38
C TRP A 438 5.41 21.45 -4.10
N SER A 439 6.35 21.04 -3.23
CA SER A 439 6.06 20.41 -1.95
C SER A 439 5.46 21.38 -0.94
N ASP A 440 5.76 22.68 -1.06
CA ASP A 440 5.24 23.74 -0.20
C ASP A 440 3.80 24.19 -0.56
N ASN A 441 3.09 23.47 -1.44
CA ASN A 441 1.76 23.88 -1.90
C ASN A 441 0.69 23.65 -0.81
N PRO A 442 0.03 24.71 -0.31
CA PRO A 442 -0.97 24.59 0.77
C PRO A 442 -2.26 23.88 0.34
N HIS A 443 -2.46 23.65 -0.96
CA HIS A 443 -3.65 22.99 -1.52
C HIS A 443 -3.40 21.52 -1.90
N TYR A 444 -2.34 20.91 -1.37
CA TYR A 444 -2.11 19.48 -1.59
C TYR A 444 -3.29 18.66 -1.04
N PRO A 445 -3.78 17.63 -1.77
CA PRO A 445 -4.81 16.75 -1.25
C PRO A 445 -4.34 16.10 0.07
N PRO A 446 -5.18 16.09 1.11
CA PRO A 446 -4.81 15.50 2.39
C PRO A 446 -4.54 14.00 2.24
N GLY A 447 -3.51 13.49 2.92
CA GLY A 447 -3.13 12.07 2.94
C GLY A 447 -1.89 11.73 2.13
N ASN A 448 -1.41 12.63 1.27
CA ASN A 448 -0.22 12.44 0.43
C ASN A 448 1.06 13.02 1.04
N GLU A 449 0.98 13.79 2.12
CA GLU A 449 2.11 14.50 2.74
C GLU A 449 3.20 13.53 3.18
N ARG A 450 2.78 12.42 3.81
CA ARG A 450 3.69 11.37 4.23
C ARG A 450 4.36 10.66 3.06
N LEU A 451 3.61 10.41 1.97
CA LEU A 451 4.14 9.77 0.77
C LEU A 451 5.20 10.66 0.10
N LEU A 452 4.90 11.95 -0.03
CA LEU A 452 5.82 12.97 -0.51
C LEU A 452 7.11 13.00 0.31
N GLN A 453 6.99 13.03 1.63
CA GLN A 453 8.15 13.03 2.53
C GLN A 453 9.03 11.79 2.31
N ILE A 454 8.41 10.61 2.27
CA ILE A 454 9.12 9.34 2.02
C ILE A 454 9.81 9.36 0.65
N LEU A 455 9.12 9.80 -0.40
CA LEU A 455 9.68 9.88 -1.75
C LEU A 455 10.87 10.85 -1.80
N TRP A 456 10.77 11.99 -1.12
CA TRP A 456 11.83 12.97 -1.04
C TRP A 456 13.09 12.40 -0.39
N GLU A 457 12.95 11.75 0.77
CA GLU A 457 14.07 11.09 1.47
C GLU A 457 14.77 10.03 0.60
N ILE A 458 14.01 9.26 -0.18
CA ILE A 458 14.57 8.25 -1.08
C ILE A 458 15.30 8.92 -2.26
N LEU A 459 14.72 9.98 -2.84
CA LEU A 459 15.31 10.69 -3.98
C LEU A 459 16.60 11.45 -3.61
N GLU A 460 16.67 12.04 -2.42
CA GLU A 460 17.90 12.68 -1.93
C GLU A 460 19.05 11.67 -1.82
N GLU A 461 18.80 10.51 -1.21
CA GLU A 461 19.79 9.43 -1.15
C GLU A 461 20.16 8.91 -2.55
N TRP A 462 19.19 8.82 -3.46
CA TRP A 462 19.42 8.41 -4.85
C TRP A 462 20.37 9.36 -5.58
N TRP A 463 20.21 10.68 -5.41
CA TRP A 463 21.06 11.66 -6.09
C TRP A 463 22.51 11.67 -5.63
N GLU A 464 22.78 11.19 -4.41
CA GLU A 464 24.12 11.03 -3.85
C GLU A 464 24.72 9.64 -4.13
N SER A 465 23.89 8.69 -4.55
CA SER A 465 24.26 7.29 -4.77
C SER A 465 24.92 7.05 -6.13
N ASP A 466 25.69 5.97 -6.22
CA ASP A 466 26.20 5.44 -7.49
C ASP A 466 25.08 4.67 -8.23
N PRO A 467 24.58 5.17 -9.36
CA PRO A 467 23.45 4.57 -10.08
C PRO A 467 23.76 3.17 -10.66
N PHE A 468 25.04 2.77 -10.70
CA PHE A 468 25.44 1.43 -11.11
C PHE A 468 25.44 0.41 -9.97
N LYS A 469 25.33 0.85 -8.71
CA LYS A 469 25.39 -0.01 -7.52
C LYS A 469 24.14 0.04 -6.67
N THR A 470 23.35 1.09 -6.83
CA THR A 470 22.15 1.33 -6.04
C THR A 470 20.93 1.23 -6.94
N SER A 471 19.90 0.50 -6.51
CA SER A 471 18.58 0.50 -7.14
C SER A 471 17.60 1.27 -6.26
N ILE A 472 16.77 2.11 -6.87
CA ILE A 472 15.69 2.81 -6.15
C ILE A 472 14.73 1.83 -5.46
N HIS A 473 14.54 0.64 -6.06
CA HIS A 473 13.72 -0.41 -5.46
C HIS A 473 14.37 -1.00 -4.21
N ASP A 474 15.70 -1.13 -4.19
CA ASP A 474 16.41 -1.63 -3.02
C ASP A 474 16.45 -0.58 -1.90
N LEU A 475 16.57 0.71 -2.23
CA LEU A 475 16.44 1.79 -1.25
C LEU A 475 15.08 1.78 -0.53
N ALA A 476 13.99 1.55 -1.28
CA ALA A 476 12.66 1.39 -0.70
C ALA A 476 12.53 0.07 0.08
N TYR A 477 13.03 -1.04 -0.48
CA TYR A 477 12.95 -2.36 0.14
C TYR A 477 13.69 -2.43 1.48
N MET A 478 14.88 -1.84 1.59
CA MET A 478 15.64 -1.79 2.84
C MET A 478 14.92 -1.04 3.96
N ARG A 479 14.02 -0.12 3.61
CA ARG A 479 13.15 0.62 4.54
C ARG A 479 11.84 -0.11 4.84
N GLY A 480 11.61 -1.27 4.22
CA GLY A 480 10.34 -2.01 4.32
C GLY A 480 9.18 -1.29 3.65
N LEU A 481 9.47 -0.45 2.65
CA LEU A 481 8.48 0.37 1.96
C LEU A 481 8.09 -0.23 0.61
N GLU A 482 6.83 -0.06 0.26
CA GLU A 482 6.30 -0.29 -1.09
C GLU A 482 5.47 0.93 -1.49
N VAL A 483 6.02 1.73 -2.40
CA VAL A 483 5.50 3.06 -2.72
C VAL A 483 4.80 3.01 -4.07
N ALA A 484 3.50 3.30 -4.11
CA ALA A 484 2.77 3.50 -5.36
C ALA A 484 3.02 4.91 -5.92
N LEU A 485 2.99 5.02 -7.25
CA LEU A 485 3.27 6.27 -7.96
C LEU A 485 2.10 6.77 -8.82
N TYR A 486 0.95 6.08 -8.81
CA TYR A 486 -0.19 6.30 -9.71
C TYR A 486 -1.38 6.99 -9.06
#